data_AF-A0A431KLY8-F1
#
_entry.id   AF-A0A431KLY8-F1
#
_cell.length_a   1.000
_cell.length_b   1.000
_cell.length_c   1.000
_cell.angle_alpha   90.00
_cell.angle_beta   90.00
_cell.angle_gamma   90.00
#
_symmetry.space_group_name_H-M   'P 1'
#
loop_
_entity.id
_entity.type
_entity.pdbx_description
1 polymer ?
#
loop_
_entity_poly.entity_id
_entity_poly.type
_entity_poly.pdbx_seq_one_letter_code
_entity_poly.pdbx_strand_id
1 'polypeptide(L)'
;MLTSFAHKSKRPMPRAGRQDGIVLLMAIIVLVAMTLGALALTRAVYTTNALAGNLAFQQAATHSADAGIEAAVAWLEANNGLASSSTANLCDAAVGSTALTCDQSAQGYIAHRQDPTGSQSWSDFWTSNLVAGGYVKTVSTGNSGNADTAGNTVSYVIQRMCSGAGDAQNTSNDCSVSPNASSSTCAGGSSCDAGHEGLNSTSQVYYRITVRVVGPRNTQSFVQSMVAL
;
A
#
# COMPACT_ATOMS: atom_id res chain seq x y z
N MET A 1 108.08 -13.71 -35.01
CA MET A 1 107.23 -12.51 -35.19
C MET A 1 106.00 -12.92 -36.00
N LEU A 2 104.87 -13.16 -35.33
CA LEU A 2 103.59 -13.53 -35.93
C LEU A 2 102.67 -12.31 -35.86
N THR A 3 102.30 -11.74 -37.01
CA THR A 3 101.32 -10.63 -37.07
C THR A 3 99.94 -11.19 -37.38
N SER A 4 99.07 -11.10 -36.38
CA SER A 4 97.65 -11.50 -36.40
C SER A 4 96.81 -10.42 -37.10
N PHE A 5 96.05 -10.81 -38.13
CA PHE A 5 95.07 -9.95 -38.79
C PHE A 5 93.68 -10.18 -38.18
N ALA A 6 93.15 -9.18 -37.47
CA ALA A 6 91.80 -9.19 -36.91
C ALA A 6 90.76 -8.72 -37.94
N HIS A 7 89.79 -9.58 -38.26
CA HIS A 7 88.68 -9.30 -39.17
C HIS A 7 87.55 -8.56 -38.43
N LYS A 8 87.18 -7.36 -38.89
CA LYS A 8 86.17 -6.50 -38.24
C LYS A 8 84.77 -6.81 -38.79
N SER A 9 83.97 -7.55 -38.01
CA SER A 9 82.56 -7.86 -38.32
C SER A 9 81.66 -6.62 -38.14
N LYS A 10 80.99 -6.16 -39.20
CA LYS A 10 79.97 -5.10 -39.15
C LYS A 10 78.61 -5.71 -38.81
N ARG A 11 78.06 -5.39 -37.64
CA ARG A 11 76.68 -5.74 -37.26
C ARG A 11 75.69 -4.72 -37.88
N PRO A 12 74.56 -5.15 -38.47
CA PRO A 12 73.54 -4.23 -38.96
C PRO A 12 72.78 -3.57 -37.80
N MET A 13 72.50 -2.27 -37.93
CA MET A 13 71.65 -1.51 -37.01
C MET A 13 70.17 -1.85 -37.22
N PRO A 14 69.33 -1.93 -36.16
CA PRO A 14 67.89 -2.09 -36.32
C PRO A 14 67.29 -0.80 -36.91
N ARG A 15 66.50 -0.94 -37.98
CA ARG A 15 65.65 0.14 -38.49
C ARG A 15 64.61 0.48 -37.40
N ALA A 16 64.65 1.70 -36.89
CA ALA A 16 63.57 2.24 -36.08
C ALA A 16 62.30 2.33 -36.95
N GLY A 17 61.31 1.49 -36.66
CA GLY A 17 59.99 1.59 -37.26
C GLY A 17 59.38 2.96 -36.94
N ARG A 18 58.84 3.63 -37.96
CA ARG A 18 58.07 4.87 -37.79
C ARG A 18 56.92 4.59 -36.82
N GLN A 19 56.88 5.32 -35.72
CA GLN A 19 55.81 5.25 -34.74
C GLN A 19 54.58 5.94 -35.33
N ASP A 20 53.50 5.17 -35.49
CA ASP A 20 52.23 5.62 -36.05
C ASP A 20 51.48 6.54 -35.08
N GLY A 21 51.00 7.68 -35.60
CA GLY A 21 50.11 8.62 -34.90
C GLY A 21 48.72 8.07 -34.51
N ILE A 22 48.50 6.76 -34.64
CA ILE A 22 47.27 6.03 -34.30
C ILE A 22 47.08 5.88 -32.79
N VAL A 23 48.15 5.91 -31.99
CA VAL A 23 48.07 5.74 -30.53
C VAL A 23 47.21 6.82 -29.87
N LEU A 24 47.34 8.08 -30.33
CA LEU A 24 46.53 9.19 -29.84
C LEU A 24 45.04 9.00 -30.16
N LEU A 25 44.74 8.52 -31.37
CA LEU A 25 43.37 8.29 -31.81
C LEU A 25 42.70 7.19 -30.98
N MET A 26 43.41 6.09 -30.71
CA MET A 26 42.92 5.02 -29.84
C MET A 26 42.73 5.50 -28.40
N ALA A 27 43.67 6.29 -27.87
CA ALA A 27 43.55 6.86 -26.52
C ALA A 27 42.29 7.75 -26.39
N ILE A 28 42.00 8.59 -27.39
CA ILE A 28 40.81 9.45 -27.38
C ILE A 28 39.53 8.62 -27.48
N ILE A 29 39.47 7.59 -28.33
CA ILE A 29 38.29 6.72 -28.45
C ILE A 29 38.01 6.02 -27.11
N VAL A 30 39.04 5.50 -26.45
CA VAL A 30 38.91 4.84 -25.14
C VAL A 30 38.46 5.85 -24.08
N LEU A 31 39.04 7.05 -24.07
CA LEU A 31 38.66 8.11 -23.13
C LEU A 31 37.20 8.54 -23.34
N VAL A 32 36.76 8.70 -24.58
CA VAL A 32 35.35 8.98 -24.91
C VAL A 32 34.46 7.83 -24.44
N ALA A 33 34.81 6.57 -24.73
CA ALA A 33 34.02 5.41 -24.28
C ALA A 33 33.89 5.35 -22.75
N MET A 34 34.98 5.60 -22.01
CA MET A 34 34.96 5.65 -20.54
C MET A 34 34.09 6.80 -20.02
N THR A 35 34.15 7.98 -20.63
CA THR A 35 33.32 9.12 -20.22
C THR A 35 31.83 8.89 -20.49
N LEU A 36 31.48 8.26 -21.62
CA LEU A 36 30.09 7.86 -21.92
C LEU A 36 29.59 6.82 -20.92
N GLY A 37 30.43 5.84 -20.56
CA GLY A 37 30.12 4.86 -19.52
C GLY A 37 29.90 5.49 -18.14
N ALA A 38 30.77 6.42 -17.73
CA ALA A 38 30.63 7.15 -16.47
C ALA A 38 29.34 7.97 -16.43
N LEU A 39 29.00 8.69 -17.50
CA LEU A 39 27.77 9.46 -17.60
C LEU A 39 26.52 8.56 -17.50
N ALA A 40 26.52 7.41 -18.18
CA ALA A 40 25.42 6.45 -18.09
C ALA A 40 25.22 5.97 -16.65
N LEU A 41 26.32 5.68 -15.94
CA LEU A 41 26.28 5.19 -14.56
C LEU A 41 25.77 6.26 -13.58
N THR A 42 26.18 7.52 -13.73
CA THR A 42 25.64 8.61 -12.88
C THR A 42 24.13 8.75 -13.02
N ARG A 43 23.60 8.72 -14.25
CA ARG A 43 22.15 8.74 -14.51
C ARG A 43 21.45 7.54 -13.89
N ALA A 44 22.03 6.34 -14.02
CA ALA A 44 21.49 5.14 -13.40
C ALA A 44 21.36 5.30 -11.88
N VAL A 45 22.39 5.79 -11.19
CA VAL A 45 22.36 6.01 -9.73
C VAL A 45 21.29 7.04 -9.34
N TYR A 46 21.17 8.16 -10.06
CA TYR A 46 20.12 9.15 -9.77
C TYR A 46 18.72 8.56 -9.91
N THR A 47 18.47 7.76 -10.95
CA THR A 47 17.17 7.07 -11.12
C THR A 47 16.91 6.05 -10.02
N THR A 48 17.92 5.23 -9.66
CA THR A 48 17.78 4.24 -8.59
C THR A 48 17.52 4.90 -7.24
N ASN A 49 18.18 6.02 -6.94
CA ASN A 49 17.96 6.76 -5.69
C ASN A 49 16.55 7.38 -5.62
N ALA A 50 16.05 7.94 -6.72
CA ALA A 50 14.69 8.48 -6.76
C ALA A 50 13.63 7.38 -6.58
N LEU A 51 13.82 6.22 -7.23
CA LEU A 51 12.96 5.06 -7.06
C LEU A 51 13.00 4.52 -5.63
N ALA A 52 14.20 4.37 -5.06
CA ALA A 52 14.37 3.91 -3.68
C ALA A 52 13.71 4.86 -2.67
N GLY A 53 13.82 6.18 -2.88
CA GLY A 53 13.16 7.17 -2.04
C GLY A 53 11.63 7.06 -2.09
N ASN A 54 11.05 6.98 -3.29
CA ASN A 54 9.60 6.83 -3.45
C ASN A 54 9.08 5.52 -2.86
N LEU A 55 9.81 4.42 -3.05
CA LEU A 55 9.46 3.12 -2.46
C LEU A 55 9.56 3.17 -0.93
N ALA A 56 10.59 3.79 -0.38
CA ALA A 56 10.74 3.96 1.07
C ALA A 56 9.59 4.80 1.66
N PHE A 57 9.16 5.86 0.98
CA PHE A 57 7.97 6.63 1.39
C PHE A 57 6.69 5.81 1.30
N GLN A 58 6.53 4.97 0.27
CA GLN A 58 5.38 4.08 0.16
C GLN A 58 5.38 3.02 1.28
N GLN A 59 6.52 2.40 1.56
CA GLN A 59 6.66 1.42 2.65
C GLN A 59 6.40 2.05 4.02
N ALA A 60 6.96 3.24 4.28
CA ALA A 60 6.70 3.99 5.51
C ALA A 60 5.21 4.34 5.64
N ALA A 61 4.57 4.81 4.56
CA ALA A 61 3.16 5.13 4.57
C ALA A 61 2.29 3.88 4.79
N THR A 62 2.62 2.74 4.19
CA THR A 62 1.91 1.47 4.43
C THR A 62 2.07 1.03 5.88
N HIS A 63 3.28 1.12 6.44
CA HIS A 63 3.50 0.77 7.84
C HIS A 63 2.69 1.66 8.80
N SER A 64 2.64 2.97 8.54
CA SER A 64 1.79 3.88 9.32
C SER A 64 0.30 3.59 9.11
N ALA A 65 -0.10 3.05 7.95
CA ALA A 65 -1.49 2.69 7.68
C ALA A 65 -1.97 1.51 8.53
N ASP A 66 -1.10 0.58 8.91
CA ASP A 66 -1.43 -0.56 9.78
C ASP A 66 -2.02 -0.08 11.12
N ALA A 67 -1.45 0.98 11.71
CA ALA A 67 -2.00 1.59 12.93
C ALA A 67 -3.43 2.13 12.72
N GLY A 68 -3.75 2.60 11.51
CA GLY A 68 -5.09 3.01 11.13
C GLY A 68 -6.07 1.84 11.03
N ILE A 69 -5.62 0.72 10.49
CA ILE A 69 -6.43 -0.51 10.39
C ILE A 69 -6.70 -1.07 11.79
N GLU A 70 -5.67 -1.20 12.63
CA GLU A 70 -5.82 -1.70 14.00
C GLU A 70 -6.77 -0.83 14.84
N ALA A 71 -6.66 0.50 14.75
CA ALA A 71 -7.57 1.40 15.45
C ALA A 71 -9.02 1.28 14.97
N ALA A 72 -9.24 1.05 13.67
CA ALA A 72 -10.55 0.85 13.08
C ALA A 72 -11.16 -0.50 13.50
N VAL A 73 -10.38 -1.58 13.45
CA VAL A 73 -10.80 -2.92 13.89
C VAL A 73 -11.14 -2.92 15.39
N ALA A 74 -10.28 -2.34 16.22
CA ALA A 74 -10.53 -2.24 17.66
C ALA A 74 -11.84 -1.48 17.96
N TRP A 75 -12.15 -0.42 17.21
CA TRP A 75 -13.42 0.29 17.36
C TRP A 75 -14.61 -0.56 16.91
N LEU A 76 -14.50 -1.28 15.79
CA LEU A 76 -15.55 -2.18 15.32
C LEU A 76 -15.85 -3.29 16.33
N GLU A 77 -14.82 -3.97 16.84
CA GLU A 77 -14.96 -5.03 17.83
C GLU A 77 -15.59 -4.53 19.12
N ALA A 78 -15.17 -3.34 19.58
CA ALA A 78 -15.72 -2.70 20.78
C ALA A 78 -17.19 -2.29 20.63
N ASN A 79 -17.75 -2.24 19.41
CA ASN A 79 -19.11 -1.82 19.13
C ASN A 79 -19.97 -2.94 18.50
N ASN A 80 -19.40 -4.11 18.24
CA ASN A 80 -20.10 -5.20 17.58
C ASN A 80 -21.24 -5.75 18.46
N GLY A 81 -22.45 -5.79 17.90
CA GLY A 81 -23.65 -6.30 18.58
C GLY A 81 -24.13 -5.46 19.78
N LEU A 82 -23.52 -4.29 20.06
CA LEU A 82 -23.88 -3.48 21.22
C LEU A 82 -25.08 -2.57 20.93
N ALA A 83 -26.09 -2.63 21.80
CA ALA A 83 -27.22 -1.70 21.76
C ALA A 83 -26.91 -0.33 22.38
N SER A 84 -25.83 -0.22 23.15
CA SER A 84 -25.36 1.02 23.75
C SER A 84 -23.84 0.97 23.89
N SER A 85 -23.17 2.08 23.60
CA SER A 85 -21.72 2.20 23.63
C SER A 85 -21.31 3.54 24.21
N SER A 86 -20.17 3.59 24.89
CA SER A 86 -19.54 4.85 25.32
C SER A 86 -18.78 5.55 24.18
N THR A 87 -18.56 4.86 23.07
CA THR A 87 -17.78 5.35 21.93
C THR A 87 -18.62 5.53 20.66
N ALA A 88 -19.89 5.10 20.66
CA ALA A 88 -20.83 5.26 19.56
C ALA A 88 -22.17 5.80 20.06
N ASN A 89 -22.85 6.55 19.20
CA ASN A 89 -24.17 7.10 19.49
C ASN A 89 -25.27 6.05 19.34
N LEU A 90 -26.36 6.23 20.07
CA LEU A 90 -27.57 5.43 19.88
C LEU A 90 -28.17 5.73 18.50
N CYS A 91 -28.55 4.67 17.79
CA CYS A 91 -29.27 4.78 16.55
C CYS A 91 -30.76 5.06 16.81
N ASP A 92 -31.42 5.68 15.84
CA ASP A 92 -32.88 5.79 15.86
C ASP A 92 -33.49 4.38 15.86
N ALA A 93 -34.49 4.16 16.71
CA ALA A 93 -35.16 2.86 16.84
C ALA A 93 -35.80 2.38 15.54
N ALA A 94 -36.14 3.29 14.61
CA ALA A 94 -36.64 2.96 13.28
C ALA A 94 -35.56 2.39 12.33
N VAL A 95 -34.28 2.70 12.59
CA VAL A 95 -33.14 2.24 11.79
C VAL A 95 -32.61 0.91 12.33
N GLY A 96 -32.45 0.81 13.65
CA GLY A 96 -31.99 -0.42 14.28
C GLY A 96 -31.63 -0.24 15.75
N SER A 97 -31.32 -1.36 16.41
CA SER A 97 -31.09 -1.42 17.84
C SER A 97 -29.62 -1.45 18.25
N THR A 98 -28.67 -1.55 17.31
CA THR A 98 -27.24 -1.63 17.61
C THR A 98 -26.45 -0.46 17.04
N ALA A 99 -25.32 -0.13 17.67
CA ALA A 99 -24.44 1.00 17.30
C ALA A 99 -23.96 0.96 15.84
N LEU A 100 -23.86 -0.24 15.26
CA LEU A 100 -23.44 -0.46 13.87
C LEU A 100 -24.60 -0.41 12.86
N THR A 101 -25.84 -0.15 13.28
CA THR A 101 -26.96 0.00 12.33
C THR A 101 -27.03 1.39 11.68
N CYS A 102 -26.42 2.40 12.27
CA CYS A 102 -26.40 3.76 11.75
C CYS A 102 -24.98 4.32 11.67
N ASP A 103 -24.82 5.42 10.93
CA ASP A 103 -23.52 6.06 10.76
C ASP A 103 -23.00 6.64 12.09
N GLN A 104 -21.70 6.46 12.33
CA GLN A 104 -20.98 7.06 13.45
C GLN A 104 -19.87 7.95 12.88
N SER A 105 -20.28 9.07 12.28
CA SER A 105 -19.40 9.97 11.53
C SER A 105 -18.18 10.43 12.34
N ALA A 106 -18.37 10.80 13.61
CA ALA A 106 -17.29 11.19 14.52
C ALA A 106 -16.27 10.07 14.85
N GLN A 107 -16.62 8.82 14.58
CA GLN A 107 -15.74 7.65 14.71
C GLN A 107 -15.27 7.11 13.35
N GLY A 108 -15.62 7.81 12.27
CA GLY A 108 -15.28 7.42 10.92
C GLY A 108 -15.96 6.14 10.46
N TYR A 109 -17.18 5.86 10.93
CA TYR A 109 -17.96 4.70 10.51
C TYR A 109 -19.20 5.08 9.72
N ILE A 110 -19.43 4.36 8.63
CA ILE A 110 -20.58 4.48 7.73
C ILE A 110 -21.23 3.10 7.62
N ALA A 111 -22.54 3.03 7.86
CA ALA A 111 -23.33 1.80 7.87
C ALA A 111 -23.65 1.26 6.46
N HIS A 112 -23.26 1.98 5.41
CA HIS A 112 -23.38 1.58 4.02
C HIS A 112 -22.10 1.78 3.22
N ARG A 113 -22.06 1.14 2.06
CA ARG A 113 -20.98 1.24 1.09
C ARG A 113 -21.12 2.52 0.28
N GLN A 114 -20.01 3.24 0.15
CA GLN A 114 -19.86 4.33 -0.82
C GLN A 114 -18.54 4.18 -1.56
N ASP A 115 -18.55 4.38 -2.87
CA ASP A 115 -17.37 4.29 -3.72
C ASP A 115 -17.19 5.53 -4.58
N PRO A 116 -15.95 5.81 -5.04
CA PRO A 116 -15.72 6.77 -6.10
C PRO A 116 -16.57 6.41 -7.34
N THR A 117 -17.08 7.42 -8.02
CA THR A 117 -17.68 7.22 -9.34
C THR A 117 -16.60 6.85 -10.35
N GLY A 118 -16.98 6.30 -11.52
CA GLY A 118 -16.02 5.87 -12.54
C GLY A 118 -15.11 6.99 -13.10
N SER A 119 -15.44 8.26 -12.86
CA SER A 119 -14.62 9.42 -13.24
C SER A 119 -13.83 10.04 -12.08
N GLN A 120 -13.97 9.52 -10.86
CA GLN A 120 -13.41 10.12 -9.65
C GLN A 120 -12.24 9.28 -9.11
N SER A 121 -11.15 9.96 -8.73
CA SER A 121 -10.04 9.31 -8.02
C SER A 121 -10.39 9.05 -6.55
N TRP A 122 -9.71 8.09 -5.91
CA TRP A 122 -9.85 7.88 -4.46
C TRP A 122 -9.52 9.13 -3.62
N SER A 123 -8.56 9.94 -4.06
CA SER A 123 -8.20 11.20 -3.38
C SER A 123 -9.34 12.22 -3.43
N ASP A 124 -9.97 12.36 -4.59
CA ASP A 124 -11.08 13.30 -4.77
C ASP A 124 -12.31 12.81 -4.02
N PHE A 125 -12.61 11.50 -4.09
CA PHE A 125 -13.70 10.88 -3.35
C PHE A 125 -13.54 11.09 -1.85
N TRP A 126 -12.33 10.83 -1.33
CA TRP A 126 -12.00 11.03 0.08
C TRP A 126 -12.27 12.46 0.53
N THR A 127 -11.84 13.46 -0.24
CA THR A 127 -11.97 14.86 0.15
C THR A 127 -13.40 15.37 0.00
N SER A 128 -14.05 15.07 -1.13
CA SER A 128 -15.37 15.63 -1.47
C SER A 128 -16.55 14.92 -0.81
N ASN A 129 -16.41 13.63 -0.44
CA ASN A 129 -17.48 12.86 0.17
C ASN A 129 -17.17 12.54 1.63
N LEU A 130 -16.02 11.92 1.91
CA LEU A 130 -15.73 11.40 3.25
C LEU A 130 -15.35 12.52 4.23
N VAL A 131 -14.44 13.41 3.84
CA VAL A 131 -14.05 14.57 4.68
C VAL A 131 -15.20 15.57 4.79
N ALA A 132 -15.83 15.93 3.67
CA ALA A 132 -16.96 16.87 3.68
C ALA A 132 -18.16 16.35 4.48
N GLY A 133 -18.40 15.03 4.46
CA GLY A 133 -19.43 14.38 5.26
C GLY A 133 -19.05 14.14 6.72
N GLY A 134 -17.82 14.48 7.13
CA GLY A 134 -17.36 14.30 8.51
C GLY A 134 -17.14 12.84 8.91
N TYR A 135 -16.95 11.93 7.96
CA TYR A 135 -16.79 10.48 8.17
C TYR A 135 -15.32 10.03 8.30
N VAL A 136 -14.39 10.97 8.47
CA VAL A 136 -12.95 10.64 8.54
C VAL A 136 -12.49 10.74 9.98
N LYS A 137 -11.97 9.64 10.51
CA LYS A 137 -11.36 9.60 11.83
C LYS A 137 -9.84 9.66 11.71
N THR A 138 -9.22 10.65 12.33
CA THR A 138 -7.76 10.72 12.42
C THR A 138 -7.27 9.95 13.64
N VAL A 139 -6.24 9.13 13.46
CA VAL A 139 -5.63 8.34 14.51
C VAL A 139 -4.55 9.16 15.20
N SER A 140 -4.59 9.19 16.53
CA SER A 140 -3.51 9.79 17.33
C SER A 140 -2.36 8.78 17.42
N THR A 141 -1.29 9.01 16.66
CA THR A 141 -0.14 8.08 16.56
C THR A 141 1.08 8.56 17.36
N GLY A 142 0.99 9.65 18.14
CA GLY A 142 2.10 10.14 18.95
C GLY A 142 1.68 11.04 20.13
N ASN A 143 2.67 11.41 20.96
CA ASN A 143 2.48 12.25 22.17
C ASN A 143 2.25 13.75 21.87
N SER A 144 2.38 14.18 20.61
CA SER A 144 2.37 15.59 20.22
C SER A 144 1.48 15.86 18.99
N GLY A 145 0.36 15.15 18.86
CA GLY A 145 -0.68 15.41 17.87
C GLY A 145 -1.04 14.20 17.00
N ASN A 146 -1.62 14.49 15.83
CA ASN A 146 -2.16 13.49 14.90
C ASN A 146 -1.14 12.87 13.94
N ALA A 147 0.15 13.18 14.12
CA ALA A 147 1.24 12.69 13.27
C ALA A 147 2.14 11.72 14.03
N ASP A 148 2.62 10.70 13.32
CA ASP A 148 3.59 9.74 13.87
C ASP A 148 4.99 10.36 13.99
N THR A 149 5.95 9.60 14.53
CA THR A 149 7.36 10.03 14.67
C THR A 149 8.02 10.39 13.34
N ALA A 150 7.51 9.87 12.21
CA ALA A 150 7.97 10.17 10.87
C ALA A 150 7.24 11.37 10.22
N GLY A 151 6.27 11.96 10.92
CA GLY A 151 5.46 13.09 10.45
C GLY A 151 4.30 12.71 9.53
N ASN A 152 3.90 11.44 9.50
CA ASN A 152 2.73 11.00 8.74
C ASN A 152 1.46 11.15 9.58
N THR A 153 0.42 11.72 8.97
CA THR A 153 -0.92 11.76 9.54
C THR A 153 -1.73 10.60 8.99
N VAL A 154 -2.28 9.77 9.89
CA VAL A 154 -3.06 8.58 9.54
C VAL A 154 -4.53 8.85 9.81
N SER A 155 -5.40 8.59 8.85
CA SER A 155 -6.85 8.70 9.03
C SER A 155 -7.57 7.54 8.36
N TYR A 156 -8.66 7.07 8.94
CA TYR A 156 -9.46 5.97 8.41
C TYR A 156 -10.92 6.34 8.23
N VAL A 157 -11.58 5.57 7.37
CA VAL A 157 -13.02 5.40 7.32
C VAL A 157 -13.34 3.90 7.30
N ILE A 158 -14.41 3.53 7.97
CA ILE A 158 -14.96 2.19 8.03
C ILE A 158 -16.30 2.25 7.31
N GLN A 159 -16.48 1.39 6.33
CA GLN A 159 -17.73 1.27 5.59
C GLN A 159 -18.23 -0.14 5.74
N ARG A 160 -19.44 -0.31 6.25
CA ARG A 160 -20.10 -1.61 6.20
C ARG A 160 -20.55 -1.86 4.76
N MET A 161 -20.28 -3.04 4.22
CA MET A 161 -20.57 -3.38 2.82
C MET A 161 -22.05 -3.69 2.59
N CYS A 162 -22.92 -2.81 3.07
CA CYS A 162 -24.37 -2.84 2.88
C CYS A 162 -24.84 -1.75 1.92
N SER A 163 -26.01 -1.93 1.32
CA SER A 163 -26.64 -0.93 0.46
C SER A 163 -27.16 0.28 1.23
N GLY A 164 -27.51 0.10 2.51
CA GLY A 164 -28.00 1.17 3.37
C GLY A 164 -27.67 1.01 4.86
N ALA A 165 -27.94 2.07 5.60
CA ALA A 165 -28.06 2.01 7.05
C ALA A 165 -29.26 1.13 7.43
N GLY A 166 -29.19 0.51 8.61
CA GLY A 166 -30.19 -0.38 9.15
C GLY A 166 -29.61 -1.68 9.67
N ASP A 167 -30.48 -2.58 10.12
CA ASP A 167 -30.09 -3.95 10.46
C ASP A 167 -29.49 -4.65 9.23
N ALA A 168 -28.32 -5.27 9.40
CA ALA A 168 -27.66 -6.03 8.34
C ALA A 168 -28.32 -7.39 8.09
N GLN A 169 -29.16 -7.86 9.02
CA GLN A 169 -29.93 -9.09 8.87
C GLN A 169 -31.30 -8.86 8.20
N ASN A 170 -31.66 -7.60 7.94
CA ASN A 170 -32.87 -7.28 7.20
C ASN A 170 -32.67 -7.62 5.71
N THR A 171 -33.54 -8.46 5.14
CA THR A 171 -33.47 -8.88 3.74
C THR A 171 -33.63 -7.74 2.73
N SER A 172 -34.12 -6.58 3.16
CA SER A 172 -34.21 -5.37 2.33
C SER A 172 -32.90 -4.56 2.30
N ASN A 173 -31.97 -4.84 3.21
CA ASN A 173 -30.64 -4.23 3.27
C ASN A 173 -29.61 -5.21 2.71
N ASP A 174 -29.27 -5.05 1.43
CA ASP A 174 -28.36 -5.95 0.75
C ASP A 174 -26.93 -5.73 1.26
N CYS A 175 -26.38 -6.73 1.95
CA CYS A 175 -25.06 -6.70 2.54
C CYS A 175 -24.17 -7.78 1.92
N SER A 176 -22.92 -7.41 1.65
CA SER A 176 -21.88 -8.39 1.34
C SER A 176 -21.54 -9.16 2.61
N VAL A 177 -21.84 -10.45 2.59
CA VAL A 177 -21.68 -11.34 3.75
C VAL A 177 -20.91 -12.60 3.38
N SER A 178 -20.33 -13.28 4.38
CA SER A 178 -19.72 -14.59 4.17
C SER A 178 -20.78 -15.65 3.86
N PRO A 179 -20.46 -16.68 3.04
CA PRO A 179 -21.39 -17.77 2.79
C PRO A 179 -21.87 -18.40 4.10
N ASN A 180 -23.17 -18.58 4.23
CA ASN A 180 -23.77 -19.25 5.37
C ASN A 180 -23.64 -20.77 5.20
N ALA A 181 -23.08 -21.44 6.21
CA ALA A 181 -23.14 -22.89 6.33
C ALA A 181 -24.22 -23.25 7.35
N SER A 182 -25.22 -24.02 6.92
CA SER A 182 -26.29 -24.54 7.78
C SER A 182 -26.20 -26.06 7.80
N SER A 183 -26.33 -26.65 8.99
CA SER A 183 -26.20 -28.09 9.22
C SER A 183 -27.21 -28.97 8.46
N SER A 184 -28.22 -28.39 7.81
CA SER A 184 -29.33 -29.13 7.19
C SER A 184 -29.44 -29.00 5.67
N THR A 185 -28.59 -28.21 5.00
CA THR A 185 -28.80 -27.92 3.57
C THR A 185 -27.49 -28.02 2.80
N CYS A 186 -27.25 -29.20 2.24
CA CYS A 186 -26.20 -29.43 1.25
C CYS A 186 -26.63 -28.83 -0.10
N ALA A 187 -26.57 -27.51 -0.22
CA ALA A 187 -26.67 -26.81 -1.49
C ALA A 187 -25.26 -26.35 -1.93
N GLY A 188 -24.38 -27.29 -2.29
CA GLY A 188 -23.16 -26.97 -3.06
C GLY A 188 -21.79 -27.36 -2.48
N GLY A 189 -21.70 -28.13 -1.40
CA GLY A 189 -20.42 -28.64 -0.85
C GLY A 189 -20.14 -30.10 -1.24
N SER A 190 -18.88 -30.45 -1.52
CA SER A 190 -18.44 -31.79 -1.99
C SER A 190 -18.34 -32.88 -0.92
N SER A 191 -18.92 -32.72 0.28
CA SER A 191 -18.74 -33.62 1.43
C SER A 191 -20.06 -34.09 2.05
N CYS A 192 -21.03 -34.47 1.20
CA CYS A 192 -22.36 -34.91 1.64
C CYS A 192 -22.44 -36.39 2.04
N ASP A 193 -21.34 -37.15 1.93
CA ASP A 193 -21.31 -38.58 2.24
C ASP A 193 -20.77 -38.85 3.66
N ALA A 194 -21.59 -39.53 4.47
CA ALA A 194 -21.33 -40.18 5.75
C ALA A 194 -20.77 -39.36 6.93
N GLY A 195 -21.64 -39.02 7.89
CA GLY A 195 -21.25 -38.75 9.29
C GLY A 195 -20.71 -37.35 9.60
N HIS A 196 -21.17 -36.31 8.89
CA HIS A 196 -20.74 -34.94 9.16
C HIS A 196 -21.51 -34.31 10.32
N GLU A 197 -20.78 -33.72 11.27
CA GLU A 197 -21.33 -32.74 12.22
C GLU A 197 -21.47 -31.41 11.48
N GLY A 198 -22.70 -30.99 11.21
CA GLY A 198 -22.95 -29.75 10.50
C GLY A 198 -22.53 -28.55 11.35
N LEU A 199 -21.44 -27.89 10.98
CA LEU A 199 -21.03 -26.63 11.60
C LEU A 199 -21.99 -25.53 11.16
N ASN A 200 -22.77 -25.02 12.11
CA ASN A 200 -23.54 -23.80 11.90
C ASN A 200 -22.58 -22.62 11.93
N SER A 201 -22.44 -21.91 10.82
CA SER A 201 -21.70 -20.66 10.75
C SER A 201 -22.68 -19.52 10.51
N THR A 202 -22.71 -18.56 11.43
CA THR A 202 -23.45 -17.32 11.24
C THR A 202 -22.74 -16.51 10.15
N SER A 203 -23.51 -16.05 9.16
CA SER A 203 -23.00 -15.19 8.09
C SER A 203 -22.46 -13.89 8.70
N GLN A 204 -21.20 -13.58 8.41
CA GLN A 204 -20.50 -12.39 8.91
C GLN A 204 -20.61 -11.27 7.88
N VAL A 205 -20.80 -10.04 8.34
CA VAL A 205 -20.92 -8.88 7.46
C VAL A 205 -19.52 -8.37 7.14
N TYR A 206 -19.24 -8.08 5.88
CA TYR A 206 -17.98 -7.48 5.49
C TYR A 206 -17.96 -5.97 5.72
N TYR A 207 -16.82 -5.48 6.21
CA TYR A 207 -16.52 -4.08 6.38
C TYR A 207 -15.25 -3.75 5.60
N ARG A 208 -15.27 -2.64 4.86
CA ARG A 208 -14.09 -2.08 4.22
C ARG A 208 -13.53 -0.97 5.08
N ILE A 209 -12.29 -1.12 5.50
CA ILE A 209 -11.52 -0.06 6.13
C ILE A 209 -10.66 0.57 5.06
N THR A 210 -10.83 1.88 4.82
CA THR A 210 -9.95 2.65 3.94
C THR A 210 -9.13 3.60 4.80
N VAL A 211 -7.81 3.42 4.77
CA VAL A 211 -6.86 4.27 5.48
C VAL A 211 -6.17 5.18 4.49
N ARG A 212 -6.13 6.47 4.80
CA ARG A 212 -5.34 7.47 4.10
C ARG A 212 -4.19 7.90 4.98
N VAL A 213 -2.99 7.86 4.42
CA VAL A 213 -1.77 8.37 5.07
C VAL A 213 -1.29 9.58 4.29
N VAL A 214 -1.12 10.69 4.99
CA VAL A 214 -0.59 11.95 4.44
C VAL A 214 0.78 12.22 5.07
N GLY A 215 1.82 12.16 4.26
CA GLY A 215 3.19 12.42 4.69
C GLY A 215 3.57 13.90 4.68
N PRO A 216 4.74 14.28 5.24
CA PRO A 216 5.17 15.67 5.41
C PRO A 216 5.27 16.51 4.12
N ARG A 217 5.42 15.86 2.96
CA ARG A 217 5.48 16.51 1.65
C ARG A 217 4.17 16.43 0.87
N ASN A 218 3.05 16.27 1.57
CA ASN A 218 1.72 16.05 1.00
C ASN A 218 1.67 14.81 0.08
N THR A 219 2.50 13.81 0.37
CA THR A 219 2.42 12.50 -0.27
C THR A 219 1.24 11.73 0.30
N GLN A 220 0.37 11.22 -0.55
CA GLN A 220 -0.85 10.53 -0.12
C GLN A 220 -0.78 9.05 -0.52
N SER A 221 -1.07 8.17 0.43
CA SER A 221 -1.22 6.74 0.19
C SER A 221 -2.56 6.27 0.73
N PHE A 222 -3.18 5.33 0.03
CA PHE A 222 -4.44 4.71 0.43
C PHE A 222 -4.22 3.21 0.57
N VAL A 223 -4.65 2.65 1.70
CA VAL A 223 -4.64 1.21 1.98
C VAL A 223 -6.06 0.79 2.29
N GLN A 224 -6.49 -0.34 1.73
CA GLN A 224 -7.80 -0.89 1.97
C GLN A 224 -7.69 -2.31 2.52
N SER A 225 -8.48 -2.58 3.55
CA SER A 225 -8.62 -3.91 4.13
C SER A 225 -10.09 -4.27 4.24
N MET A 226 -10.38 -5.57 4.06
CA MET A 226 -11.70 -6.14 4.28
C MET A 226 -11.65 -6.98 5.56
N VAL A 227 -12.56 -6.71 6.48
CA VAL A 227 -12.73 -7.47 7.73
C VAL A 227 -14.15 -7.98 7.83
N ALA A 228 -14.35 -9.11 8.51
CA ALA A 228 -15.65 -9.72 8.72
C ALA A 228 -15.93 -9.86 10.21
N LEU A 229 -17.13 -9.47 10.64
CA LEU A 229 -17.60 -9.49 12.04
C LEU A 229 -19.01 -10.06 12.13
#